data_AF-A0A7V8F3C0-F1
#
_entry.id   AF-A0A7V8F3C0-F1
#
_cell.length_a   1.000
_cell.length_b   1.000
_cell.length_c   1.000
_cell.angle_alpha   90.00
_cell.angle_beta   90.00
_cell.angle_gamma   90.00
#
_symmetry.space_group_name_H-M   'P 1'
#
loop_
_entity.id
_entity.type
_entity.pdbx_description
1 polymer ?
#
loop_
_entity_poly.entity_id
_entity_poly.type
_entity_poly.pdbx_seq_one_letter_code
_entity_poly.pdbx_strand_id
1 'polypeptide(L)'
;MRRSVYERELKPKFGNQKLAEITHEDLRTLTDAIVERGAPATAVHVRAVVMQVFRWAIERGQKVENQAEMVRPTTIAKFEPRDGALTPDEIALMYQYMERIGTTPSIRAAAKLLLLTMVRKSELTNAMWGEVNFTEAVWTIPKERMKRRNPHNNVYLSRQALGIFIALKTFAGGSDYVLPSR
;
A
#
# COMPACT_ATOMS: atom_id res chain seq x y z
N MET A 1 -5.91 5.76 9.25
CA MET A 1 -4.80 6.06 10.17
C MET A 1 -4.10 4.75 10.52
N ARG A 2 -2.76 4.66 10.47
CA ARG A 2 -2.05 3.39 10.74
C ARG A 2 -1.99 3.15 12.25
N ARG A 3 -3.01 2.47 12.78
CA ARG A 3 -3.15 2.16 14.22
C ARG A 3 -1.88 1.58 14.85
N SER A 4 -1.17 0.72 14.11
CA SER A 4 0.08 0.11 14.58
C SER A 4 1.21 1.10 14.85
N VAL A 5 1.32 2.18 14.06
CA VAL A 5 2.35 3.21 14.26
C VAL A 5 2.07 3.99 15.54
N TYR A 6 0.79 4.29 15.81
CA TYR A 6 0.39 4.94 17.05
C TYR A 6 0.66 4.05 18.27
N GLU A 7 0.16 2.81 18.25
CA GLU A 7 0.27 1.89 19.39
C GLU A 7 1.73 1.54 19.74
N ARG A 8 2.58 1.36 18.72
CA ARG A 8 3.96 0.92 18.93
C ARG A 8 4.93 2.05 19.21
N GLU A 9 4.77 3.21 18.56
CA GLU A 9 5.79 4.29 18.61
C GLU A 9 5.33 5.50 19.43
N LEU A 10 4.07 5.91 19.29
CA LEU A 10 3.58 7.17 19.90
C LEU A 10 3.02 6.96 21.30
N LYS A 11 2.21 5.93 21.49
CA LYS A 11 1.53 5.65 22.76
C LYS A 11 2.51 5.44 23.93
N PRO A 12 3.63 4.70 23.79
CA PRO A 12 4.53 4.46 24.92
C PRO A 12 5.21 5.73 25.45
N LYS A 13 5.54 6.68 24.57
CA LYS A 13 6.29 7.90 24.93
C LYS A 13 5.39 9.10 25.19
N PHE A 14 4.38 9.31 24.36
CA PHE A 14 3.52 10.51 24.39
C PHE A 14 2.09 10.25 24.88
N GLY A 15 1.71 9.00 25.13
CA GLY A 15 0.32 8.66 25.48
C GLY A 15 -0.19 9.30 26.78
N ASN A 16 0.71 9.61 27.72
CA ASN A 16 0.37 10.17 29.03
C ASN A 16 0.82 11.64 29.19
N GLN A 17 1.42 12.25 28.16
CA GLN A 17 1.92 13.62 28.22
C GLN A 17 0.88 14.60 27.67
N LYS A 18 0.82 15.81 28.22
CA LYS A 18 0.01 16.88 27.64
C LYS A 18 0.68 17.43 26.39
N LEU A 19 -0.11 17.99 25.46
CA LEU A 19 0.43 18.60 24.24
C LEU A 19 1.44 19.73 24.49
N ALA A 20 1.30 20.45 25.61
CA ALA A 20 2.21 21.52 25.99
C ALA A 20 3.56 21.02 26.56
N GLU A 21 3.62 19.76 26.99
CA GLU A 21 4.83 19.15 27.58
C GLU A 21 5.71 18.49 26.51
N ILE A 22 5.14 18.18 25.35
CA ILE A 22 5.86 17.56 24.24
C ILE A 22 6.73 18.62 23.57
N THR A 23 8.05 18.42 23.58
CA THR A 23 9.01 19.31 22.93
C THR A 23 9.43 18.80 21.54
N HIS A 24 10.05 19.66 20.72
CA HIS A 24 10.65 19.22 19.46
C HIS A 24 11.81 18.24 19.66
N GLU A 25 12.52 18.32 20.79
CA GLU A 25 13.63 17.42 21.13
C GLU A 25 13.11 16.01 21.41
N ASP A 26 12.02 15.89 22.17
CA ASP A 26 11.40 14.59 22.44
C ASP A 26 10.98 13.86 21.17
N LEU A 27 10.43 14.63 20.21
CA LEU A 27 10.05 14.11 18.90
C LEU A 27 11.28 13.69 18.10
N ARG A 28 12.36 14.48 18.13
CA ARG A 28 13.61 14.17 17.43
C ARG A 28 14.27 12.92 18.00
N THR A 29 14.40 12.81 19.32
CA THR A 29 14.92 11.62 20.00
C THR A 29 14.08 10.39 19.67
N LEU A 30 12.75 10.52 19.57
CA LEU A 30 11.89 9.41 19.15
C LEU A 30 12.15 9.03 17.69
N THR A 31 12.23 9.99 16.77
CA THR A 31 12.47 9.69 15.35
C THR A 31 13.83 9.07 15.12
N ASP A 32 14.86 9.55 15.83
CA ASP A 32 16.24 9.07 15.70
C ASP A 32 16.36 7.63 16.20
N ALA A 33 15.75 7.29 17.35
CA ALA A 33 15.70 5.91 17.85
C ALA A 33 14.99 4.94 16.88
N ILE A 34 13.97 5.41 16.14
CA ILE A 34 13.27 4.60 15.13
C ILE A 34 14.13 4.41 13.87
N VAL A 35 14.90 5.44 13.49
CA VAL A 35 15.86 5.36 12.38
C VAL A 35 16.99 4.40 12.71
N GLU A 36 17.54 4.46 13.93
CA GLU A 36 18.60 3.56 14.41
C GLU A 36 18.16 2.08 14.38
N ARG A 37 16.89 1.81 14.66
CA ARG A 37 16.28 0.47 14.50
C ARG A 37 16.12 0.01 13.04
N GLY A 38 16.51 0.83 12.06
CA GLY A 38 16.43 0.51 10.64
C GLY A 38 15.06 0.78 10.02
N ALA A 39 14.20 1.60 10.64
CA ALA A 39 12.85 1.89 10.16
C ALA A 39 12.61 3.38 9.80
N PRO A 40 13.42 4.00 8.92
CA PRO A 40 13.33 5.44 8.61
C PRO A 40 11.96 5.87 8.06
N ALA A 41 11.31 5.01 7.28
CA ALA A 41 9.96 5.27 6.76
C ALA A 41 8.91 5.38 7.88
N THR A 42 9.10 4.61 8.95
CA THR A 42 8.21 4.67 10.12
C THR A 42 8.43 5.96 10.88
N ALA A 43 9.68 6.41 11.06
CA ALA A 43 10.00 7.67 11.75
C ALA A 43 9.34 8.88 11.07
N VAL A 44 9.40 8.95 9.73
CA VAL A 44 8.74 10.04 8.98
C VAL A 44 7.22 10.00 9.13
N HIS A 45 6.61 8.81 9.16
CA HIS A 45 5.18 8.67 9.43
C HIS A 45 4.80 9.08 10.85
N VAL A 46 5.60 8.72 11.86
CA VAL A 46 5.39 9.12 13.26
C VAL A 46 5.33 10.65 13.35
N ARG A 47 6.32 11.34 12.79
CA ARG A 47 6.35 12.81 12.73
C ARG A 47 5.15 13.39 11.98
N ALA A 48 4.69 12.76 10.89
CA ALA A 48 3.51 13.21 10.17
C ALA A 48 2.21 13.08 10.99
N VAL A 49 2.08 12.01 11.79
CA VAL A 49 0.92 11.82 12.69
C VAL A 49 0.93 12.89 13.79
N VAL A 50 2.08 13.11 14.45
CA VAL A 50 2.20 14.16 15.48
C VAL A 50 1.83 15.53 14.91
N MET A 51 2.36 15.87 13.73
CA MET A 51 2.02 17.13 13.07
C MET A 51 0.51 17.29 12.83
N GLN A 52 -0.19 16.23 12.43
CA GLN A 52 -1.65 16.27 12.22
C GLN A 52 -2.42 16.45 13.53
N VAL A 53 -1.98 15.80 14.62
CA VAL A 53 -2.60 15.93 15.95
C VAL A 53 -2.46 17.37 16.46
N PHE A 54 -1.26 17.96 16.37
CA PHE A 54 -1.03 19.35 16.77
C PHE A 54 -1.85 20.33 15.93
N ARG A 55 -1.92 20.15 14.59
CA ARG A 55 -2.76 20.99 13.73
C ARG A 55 -4.23 20.92 14.11
N TRP A 56 -4.74 19.72 14.34
CA TRP A 56 -6.12 19.53 14.78
C TRP A 56 -6.40 20.21 16.14
N ALA A 57 -5.45 20.15 17.09
CA ALA A 57 -5.59 20.82 18.37
C ALA A 57 -5.61 22.35 18.24
N ILE A 58 -4.73 22.91 17.40
CA ILE A 58 -4.65 24.35 17.10
C ILE A 58 -5.95 24.83 16.43
N GLU A 59 -6.49 24.09 15.46
CA GLU A 59 -7.79 24.39 14.81
C GLU A 59 -8.96 24.41 15.81
N ARG A 60 -8.84 23.68 16.93
CA ARG A 60 -9.83 23.64 18.02
C ARG A 60 -9.58 24.70 19.11
N GLY A 61 -8.63 25.62 18.89
CA GLY A 61 -8.36 26.75 19.79
C GLY A 61 -7.35 26.47 20.90
N GLN A 62 -6.63 25.35 20.86
CA GLN A 62 -5.53 25.09 21.79
C GLN A 62 -4.34 25.99 21.45
N LYS A 63 -3.86 26.78 22.42
CA LYS A 63 -2.69 27.65 22.26
C LYS A 63 -1.39 26.86 22.45
N VAL A 64 -1.09 25.98 21.50
CA VAL A 64 0.15 25.19 21.48
C VAL A 64 0.85 25.37 20.15
N GLU A 65 2.18 25.47 20.16
CA GLU A 65 2.97 25.51 18.93
C GLU A 65 3.19 24.10 18.39
N ASN A 66 3.19 23.97 17.07
CA ASN A 66 3.42 22.68 16.42
C ASN A 66 4.90 22.32 16.41
N GLN A 67 5.33 21.58 17.43
CA GLN A 67 6.72 21.13 17.57
C GLN A 67 7.20 20.24 16.42
N ALA A 68 6.27 19.57 15.73
CA ALA A 68 6.63 18.74 14.58
C ALA A 68 7.06 19.55 13.35
N GLU A 69 6.69 20.83 13.25
CA GLU A 69 7.12 21.69 12.14
C GLU A 69 8.61 22.02 12.20
N MET A 70 9.20 22.06 13.40
CA MET A 70 10.64 22.27 13.60
C MET A 70 11.49 21.05 13.20
N VAL A 71 10.89 19.85 13.19
CA VAL A 71 11.57 18.62 12.75
C VAL A 71 11.27 18.39 11.26
N ARG A 72 12.23 18.67 10.37
CA ARG A 72 12.03 18.46 8.92
C ARG A 72 12.11 16.97 8.56
N PRO A 73 11.22 16.45 7.70
CA PRO A 73 11.29 15.05 7.24
C PRO A 73 12.64 14.68 6.61
N THR A 74 13.27 15.63 5.92
CA THR A 74 14.60 15.48 5.29
C THR A 74 15.73 15.27 6.29
N THR A 75 15.55 15.72 7.54
CA THR A 75 16.51 15.51 8.62
C THR A 75 16.37 14.12 9.25
N ILE A 76 15.19 13.50 9.13
CA ILE A 76 14.92 12.16 9.66
C ILE A 76 15.44 11.08 8.71
N ALA A 77 15.14 11.19 7.42
CA ALA A 77 15.55 10.20 6.43
C ALA A 77 15.58 10.78 5.02
N LYS A 78 16.61 10.40 4.25
CA LYS A 78 16.59 10.48 2.79
C LYS A 78 16.15 9.11 2.27
N PHE A 79 14.98 9.06 1.64
CA PHE A 79 14.55 7.85 0.93
C PHE A 79 15.16 7.90 -0.46
N GLU A 80 16.05 6.97 -0.75
CA GLU A 80 16.42 6.69 -2.12
C GLU A 80 15.29 5.91 -2.78
N PRO A 81 14.81 6.34 -3.96
CA PRO A 81 13.90 5.53 -4.76
C PRO A 81 14.54 4.17 -5.02
N ARG A 82 13.80 3.09 -4.78
CA ARG A 82 14.19 1.79 -5.29
C ARG A 82 13.86 1.77 -6.77
N ASP A 83 14.86 2.01 -7.61
CA ASP A 83 14.72 2.02 -9.08
C ASP A 83 14.77 0.63 -9.72
N GLY A 84 14.71 -0.45 -8.93
CA GLY A 84 14.70 -1.82 -9.42
C GLY A 84 13.38 -2.16 -10.10
N ALA A 85 13.31 -1.99 -11.42
CA ALA A 85 12.29 -2.60 -12.26
C ALA A 85 12.82 -3.94 -12.79
N LEU A 86 11.93 -4.93 -12.93
CA LEU A 86 12.29 -6.20 -13.54
C LEU A 86 12.66 -5.99 -15.01
N THR A 87 13.82 -6.50 -15.39
CA THR A 87 14.25 -6.58 -16.79
C THR A 87 13.42 -7.62 -17.55
N PRO A 88 13.34 -7.56 -18.89
CA PRO A 88 12.64 -8.57 -19.69
C PRO A 88 13.14 -10.00 -19.43
N ASP A 89 14.45 -10.17 -19.20
CA ASP A 89 15.05 -11.47 -18.91
C ASP A 89 14.62 -12.01 -17.54
N GLU A 90 14.58 -11.15 -16.52
CA GLU A 90 14.07 -11.52 -15.19
C GLU A 90 12.58 -11.86 -15.22
N ILE A 91 11.79 -11.18 -16.06
CA ILE A 91 10.39 -11.52 -16.30
C ILE A 91 10.28 -12.92 -16.92
N ALA A 92 11.06 -13.23 -17.96
CA ALA A 92 11.06 -14.54 -18.59
C ALA A 92 11.45 -15.64 -17.58
N LEU A 93 12.48 -15.38 -16.78
CA LEU A 93 12.94 -16.26 -15.71
C LEU A 93 11.84 -16.49 -14.66
N MET A 94 11.15 -15.43 -14.24
CA MET A 94 10.02 -15.51 -13.31
C MET A 94 8.91 -16.42 -13.85
N TYR A 95 8.53 -16.28 -15.13
CA TYR A 95 7.52 -17.14 -15.75
C TYR A 95 7.93 -18.61 -15.73
N GLN A 96 9.20 -18.92 -16.00
CA GLN A 96 9.71 -20.30 -15.99
C GLN A 96 9.72 -20.90 -14.57
N TYR A 97 10.18 -20.14 -13.57
CA TYR A 97 10.21 -20.63 -12.19
C TYR A 97 8.82 -20.75 -11.57
N MET A 98 7.89 -19.85 -11.91
CA MET A 98 6.51 -19.95 -11.43
C MET A 98 5.85 -21.27 -11.79
N GLU A 99 6.19 -21.90 -12.92
CA GLU A 99 5.65 -23.22 -13.26
C GLU A 99 6.22 -24.36 -12.42
N ARG A 100 7.40 -24.17 -11.84
CA ARG A 100 8.11 -25.20 -11.05
C ARG A 100 7.81 -25.13 -9.55
N ILE A 101 7.27 -24.01 -9.07
CA ILE A 101 6.99 -23.81 -7.65
C ILE A 101 5.66 -24.48 -7.29
N GLY A 102 5.66 -25.28 -6.21
CA GLY A 102 4.48 -25.92 -5.62
C GLY A 102 3.51 -24.96 -4.93
N THR A 103 3.06 -23.92 -5.62
CA THR A 103 2.06 -22.96 -5.14
C THR A 103 0.70 -23.20 -5.80
N THR A 104 -0.37 -22.76 -5.13
CA THR A 104 -1.73 -22.88 -5.66
C THR A 104 -1.82 -22.23 -7.05
N PRO A 105 -2.42 -22.91 -8.05
CA PRO A 105 -2.56 -22.39 -9.42
C PRO A 105 -3.19 -20.98 -9.48
N SER A 106 -4.08 -20.65 -8.54
CA SER A 106 -4.70 -19.33 -8.41
C SER A 106 -3.70 -18.21 -8.12
N ILE A 107 -2.71 -18.46 -7.26
CA ILE A 107 -1.66 -17.48 -6.90
C ILE A 107 -0.74 -17.24 -8.10
N ARG A 108 -0.39 -18.31 -8.83
CA ARG A 108 0.42 -18.22 -10.05
C ARG A 108 -0.30 -17.41 -11.14
N ALA A 109 -1.57 -17.70 -11.34
CA ALA A 109 -2.44 -16.95 -12.24
C ALA A 109 -2.55 -15.46 -11.83
N ALA A 110 -2.73 -15.18 -10.55
CA ALA A 110 -2.80 -13.81 -10.03
C ALA A 110 -1.51 -13.03 -10.28
N ALA A 111 -0.34 -13.63 -10.04
CA ALA A 111 0.94 -12.97 -10.27
C ALA A 111 1.17 -12.65 -11.76
N LYS A 112 0.82 -13.58 -12.66
CA LYS A 112 0.87 -13.34 -14.11
C LYS A 112 -0.09 -12.23 -14.54
N LEU A 113 -1.31 -12.20 -13.99
CA LEU A 113 -2.26 -11.13 -14.25
C LEU A 113 -1.73 -9.76 -13.80
N LEU A 114 -1.10 -9.67 -12.62
CA LEU A 114 -0.51 -8.40 -12.17
C LEU A 114 0.54 -7.87 -13.15
N LEU A 115 1.36 -8.76 -13.72
CA LEU A 115 2.38 -8.34 -14.68
C LEU A 115 1.78 -7.95 -16.04
N LEU A 116 0.72 -8.63 -16.49
CA LEU A 116 0.05 -8.33 -17.77
C LEU A 116 -0.82 -7.08 -17.72
N THR A 117 -1.41 -6.78 -16.57
CA THR A 117 -2.40 -5.71 -16.41
C THR A 117 -1.85 -4.49 -15.66
N MET A 118 -0.73 -4.65 -14.96
CA MET A 118 -0.08 -3.62 -14.14
C MET A 118 -1.00 -2.94 -13.12
N VAL A 119 -2.09 -3.62 -12.75
CA VAL A 119 -3.02 -3.15 -11.72
C VAL A 119 -2.40 -3.27 -10.34
N ARG A 120 -2.96 -2.54 -9.37
CA ARG A 120 -2.49 -2.66 -7.99
C ARG A 120 -2.90 -4.02 -7.44
N LYS A 121 -2.05 -4.61 -6.59
CA LYS A 121 -2.36 -5.85 -5.86
C LYS A 121 -3.76 -5.80 -5.22
N SER A 122 -4.12 -4.70 -4.57
CA SER A 122 -5.41 -4.53 -3.90
C SER A 122 -6.62 -4.49 -4.85
N GLU A 123 -6.42 -4.06 -6.09
CA GLU A 123 -7.48 -4.01 -7.11
C GLU A 123 -7.76 -5.43 -7.61
N LEU A 124 -6.71 -6.22 -7.85
CA LEU A 124 -6.82 -7.62 -8.26
C LEU A 124 -7.37 -8.53 -7.16
N THR A 125 -6.90 -8.40 -5.92
CA THR A 125 -7.35 -9.29 -4.83
C THR A 125 -8.82 -9.12 -4.49
N ASN A 126 -9.39 -7.95 -4.74
CA ASN A 126 -10.80 -7.66 -4.48
C ASN A 126 -11.63 -7.66 -5.78
N ALA A 127 -11.08 -8.12 -6.90
CA ALA A 127 -11.75 -8.08 -8.19
C ALA A 127 -12.97 -9.01 -8.19
N MET A 128 -14.07 -8.54 -8.79
CA MET A 128 -15.31 -9.30 -8.91
C MET A 128 -15.58 -9.68 -10.36
N TRP A 129 -16.28 -10.79 -10.59
CA TRP A 129 -16.60 -11.23 -11.96
C TRP A 129 -17.49 -10.25 -12.72
N GLY A 130 -18.36 -9.51 -12.00
CA GLY A 130 -19.21 -8.47 -12.59
C GLY A 130 -18.45 -7.28 -13.17
N GLU A 131 -17.15 -7.18 -12.91
CA GLU A 131 -16.28 -6.10 -13.42
C GLU A 131 -15.64 -6.46 -14.76
N VAL A 132 -15.66 -7.74 -15.16
CA VAL A 132 -14.92 -8.24 -16.33
C VAL A 132 -15.87 -8.49 -17.49
N ASN A 133 -15.76 -7.67 -18.54
CA ASN A 133 -16.42 -7.91 -19.81
C ASN A 133 -15.53 -8.78 -20.72
N PHE A 134 -15.88 -10.07 -20.82
CA PHE A 134 -15.17 -11.03 -21.67
C PHE A 134 -15.37 -10.79 -23.18
N THR A 135 -16.47 -10.15 -23.59
CA THR A 135 -16.77 -9.86 -24.99
C THR A 135 -15.94 -8.69 -25.51
N GLU A 136 -15.87 -7.62 -24.72
CA GLU A 136 -15.10 -6.41 -25.07
C GLU A 136 -13.63 -6.51 -24.64
N ALA A 137 -13.26 -7.57 -23.92
CA ALA A 137 -11.93 -7.73 -23.31
C ALA A 137 -11.54 -6.57 -22.39
N VAL A 138 -12.49 -6.09 -21.58
CA VAL A 138 -12.30 -4.95 -20.68
C VAL A 138 -12.59 -5.36 -19.25
N TRP A 139 -11.69 -5.02 -18.34
CA TRP A 139 -11.94 -5.09 -16.90
C TRP A 139 -12.11 -3.68 -16.32
N THR A 140 -13.27 -3.43 -15.71
CA THR A 140 -13.68 -2.11 -15.20
C THR A 140 -13.58 -2.06 -13.68
N ILE A 141 -12.64 -1.30 -13.13
CA ILE A 141 -12.38 -1.24 -11.69
C ILE A 141 -13.22 -0.14 -11.02
N PRO A 142 -14.22 -0.47 -10.18
CA PRO A 142 -15.13 0.49 -9.57
C PRO A 142 -14.41 1.57 -8.77
N LYS A 143 -14.98 2.78 -8.82
CA LYS A 143 -14.37 4.00 -8.28
C LYS A 143 -14.18 3.94 -6.76
N GLU A 144 -15.02 3.22 -6.05
CA GLU A 144 -14.94 3.05 -4.59
C GLU A 144 -13.63 2.38 -4.16
N ARG A 145 -13.05 1.53 -5.01
CA ARG A 145 -11.79 0.82 -4.74
C ARG A 145 -10.56 1.58 -5.23
N MET A 146 -10.73 2.72 -5.88
CA MET A 146 -9.63 3.52 -6.41
C MET A 146 -9.04 4.47 -5.38
N LYS A 147 -7.72 4.45 -5.25
CA LYS A 147 -6.96 5.34 -4.34
C LYS A 147 -6.87 6.80 -4.85
N ARG A 148 -7.34 7.10 -6.06
CA ARG A 148 -7.35 8.46 -6.64
C ARG A 148 -8.56 8.67 -7.56
N ARG A 149 -9.03 9.91 -7.59
CA ARG A 149 -10.14 10.47 -8.40
C ARG A 149 -9.81 10.55 -9.91
N ASN A 150 -9.07 9.59 -10.49
CA ASN A 150 -8.72 9.61 -11.92
C ASN A 150 -9.27 8.37 -12.66
N PRO A 151 -10.06 8.54 -13.73
CA PRO A 151 -10.93 7.52 -14.31
C PRO A 151 -10.22 6.61 -15.34
N HIS A 152 -9.01 6.14 -15.07
CA HIS A 152 -8.43 5.06 -15.88
C HIS A 152 -9.04 3.73 -15.42
N ASN A 153 -10.35 3.64 -15.65
CA ASN A 153 -11.29 2.64 -15.12
C ASN A 153 -11.19 1.32 -15.87
N ASN A 154 -10.77 1.36 -17.13
CA ASN A 154 -10.83 0.24 -18.05
C ASN A 154 -9.43 -0.29 -18.32
N VAL A 155 -9.20 -1.52 -17.89
CA VAL A 155 -8.00 -2.27 -18.21
C VAL A 155 -8.32 -3.17 -19.39
N TYR A 156 -7.70 -2.88 -20.53
CA TYR A 156 -7.82 -3.72 -21.72
C TYR A 156 -7.03 -5.01 -21.53
N LEU A 157 -7.71 -6.14 -21.68
CA LEU A 157 -7.16 -7.46 -21.43
C LEU A 157 -6.54 -8.03 -22.70
N SER A 158 -5.27 -8.42 -22.61
CA SER A 158 -4.63 -9.20 -23.68
C SER A 158 -5.26 -10.60 -23.78
N ARG A 159 -5.03 -11.29 -24.90
CA ARG A 159 -5.49 -12.68 -25.08
C ARG A 159 -5.00 -13.61 -23.96
N GLN A 160 -3.78 -13.37 -23.47
CA GLN A 160 -3.20 -14.10 -22.35
C GLN A 160 -3.94 -13.78 -21.04
N ALA A 161 -4.23 -12.51 -20.77
CA ALA A 161 -4.97 -12.12 -19.57
C ALA A 161 -6.39 -12.71 -19.57
N LEU A 162 -7.09 -12.67 -20.72
CA LEU A 162 -8.40 -13.32 -20.88
C LEU A 162 -8.34 -14.82 -20.62
N GLY A 163 -7.35 -15.51 -21.18
CA GLY A 163 -7.13 -16.94 -20.92
C GLY A 163 -6.96 -17.24 -19.43
N ILE A 164 -6.23 -16.38 -18.70
CA ILE A 164 -6.06 -16.52 -17.25
C ILE A 164 -7.37 -16.24 -16.50
N PHE A 165 -8.16 -15.23 -16.88
CA PHE A 165 -9.47 -14.98 -16.27
C PHE A 165 -10.43 -16.17 -16.47
N ILE A 166 -10.43 -16.79 -17.65
CA ILE A 166 -11.23 -17.98 -17.93
C ILE A 166 -10.78 -19.16 -17.05
N ALA A 167 -9.47 -19.38 -16.91
CA ALA A 167 -8.93 -20.40 -16.03
C ALA A 167 -9.28 -20.11 -14.55
N LEU A 168 -9.20 -18.85 -14.10
CA LEU A 168 -9.61 -18.48 -12.74
C LEU A 168 -11.10 -18.72 -12.49
N LYS A 169 -11.95 -18.60 -13.52
CA LYS A 169 -13.38 -18.85 -13.41
C LYS A 169 -13.69 -20.32 -13.09
N THR A 170 -12.88 -21.26 -13.60
CA THR A 170 -13.02 -22.69 -13.23
C THR A 170 -12.55 -22.96 -11.80
N PHE A 171 -11.53 -22.24 -11.33
CA PHE A 171 -11.04 -22.35 -9.94
C PHE A 171 -11.93 -21.64 -8.90
N ALA A 172 -12.68 -20.62 -9.29
CA ALA A 172 -13.46 -19.79 -8.37
C ALA A 172 -14.69 -20.50 -7.76
N GLY A 173 -15.16 -21.60 -8.37
CA GLY A 173 -16.18 -22.48 -7.79
C GLY A 173 -17.48 -21.76 -7.37
N GLY A 174 -17.89 -20.74 -8.12
CA GLY A 174 -19.12 -19.97 -7.86
C GLY A 174 -18.96 -18.75 -6.94
N SER A 175 -17.74 -18.38 -6.53
CA SER A 175 -17.50 -17.13 -5.80
C SER A 175 -17.70 -15.91 -6.70
N ASP A 176 -18.24 -14.82 -6.13
CA ASP A 176 -18.33 -13.52 -6.79
C ASP A 176 -16.95 -12.88 -7.05
N TYR A 177 -15.93 -13.31 -6.30
CA TYR A 177 -14.57 -12.83 -6.42
C TYR A 177 -13.76 -13.65 -7.43
N VAL A 178 -12.89 -12.96 -8.17
CA VAL A 178 -11.95 -13.58 -9.12
C VAL A 178 -10.90 -14.44 -8.40
N LEU A 179 -10.48 -14.00 -7.21
CA LEU A 179 -9.53 -14.70 -6.35
C LEU A 179 -10.17 -14.94 -4.97
N PRO A 180 -10.93 -16.03 -4.79
CA PRO A 180 -11.49 -16.36 -3.48
C PRO A 180 -10.36 -16.77 -2.52
N SER A 181 -10.40 -16.22 -1.30
CA SER A 181 -9.59 -16.75 -0.19
C SER A 181 -10.28 -18.02 0.31
N ARG A 182 -9.72 -19.18 -0.04
CA ARG A 182 -10.00 -20.45 0.65
C ARG A 182 -8.79 -20.82 1.48
#